data_AF-A0A1S1Q0J6-F1
#
_entry.id   AF-A0A1S1Q0J6-F1
#
_cell.length_a   1.000
_cell.length_b   1.000
_cell.length_c   1.000
_cell.angle_alpha   90.00
_cell.angle_beta   90.00
_cell.angle_gamma   90.00
#
_symmetry.space_group_name_H-M   'P 1'
#
loop_
_entity.id
_entity.type
_entity.pdbx_description
1 polymer ?
#
loop_
_entity_poly.entity_id
_entity_poly.type
_entity_poly.pdbx_seq_one_letter_code
_entity_poly.pdbx_strand_id
1 'polypeptide(L)'
;MTHPRPQHHEISVLPDREDLMAELASRLEALDALLSRLEDAERQAADAGEHLIRTRQWQEDTVRTIQEERARMRQRQQALDDLAEHARAAVEALHGSHRSLPPEVKQLEIELQVLNSSGFLTRRNGRAR
;
A
#
# COMPACT_ATOMS: atom_id res chain seq x y z
N MET A 1 -100.34 17.28 3.27
CA MET A 1 -99.24 17.57 4.21
C MET A 1 -98.25 16.41 4.12
N THR A 2 -97.17 16.48 3.32
CA THR A 2 -95.82 17.02 3.64
C THR A 2 -95.26 16.40 4.93
N HIS A 3 -94.10 15.74 5.00
CA HIS A 3 -92.91 15.66 4.16
C HIS A 3 -92.09 14.38 4.46
N PRO A 4 -91.07 14.08 3.63
CA PRO A 4 -90.24 12.88 3.68
C PRO A 4 -88.92 13.06 4.46
N ARG A 5 -88.24 11.91 4.61
CA ARG A 5 -86.78 11.67 4.63
C ARG A 5 -85.99 11.67 5.96
N PRO A 6 -84.98 10.77 6.01
CA PRO A 6 -84.08 10.54 7.13
C PRO A 6 -82.92 11.56 7.10
N GLN A 7 -82.28 11.77 8.24
CA GLN A 7 -80.95 12.35 8.28
C GLN A 7 -80.11 11.57 9.29
N HIS A 8 -79.26 10.69 8.75
CA HIS A 8 -78.00 10.35 9.40
C HIS A 8 -77.31 11.67 9.72
N HIS A 9 -77.37 12.11 10.97
CA HIS A 9 -76.36 13.02 11.47
C HIS A 9 -75.18 12.13 11.83
N GLU A 10 -74.25 12.02 10.89
CA GLU A 10 -72.85 11.85 11.22
C GLU A 10 -72.53 12.85 12.34
N ILE A 11 -72.51 12.35 13.58
CA ILE A 11 -71.96 13.10 14.69
C ILE A 11 -70.48 13.19 14.33
N SER A 12 -70.09 14.34 13.78
CA SER A 12 -68.72 14.78 13.74
C SER A 12 -68.28 14.90 15.20
N VAL A 13 -67.81 13.78 15.76
CA VAL A 13 -67.24 13.73 17.11
C VAL A 13 -65.95 14.53 17.02
N LEU A 14 -66.04 15.81 17.39
CA LEU A 14 -64.83 16.57 17.69
C LEU A 14 -64.08 15.81 18.79
N PRO A 15 -62.78 15.50 18.60
CA PRO A 15 -62.01 14.78 19.59
C PRO A 15 -62.05 15.52 20.92
N ASP A 16 -62.23 14.77 22.01
CA ASP A 16 -62.29 15.37 23.33
C ASP A 16 -60.94 16.01 23.67
N ARG A 17 -60.93 17.01 24.54
CA ARG A 17 -59.70 17.71 24.93
C ARG A 17 -58.62 16.74 25.43
N GLU A 18 -59.03 15.67 26.11
CA GLU A 18 -58.13 14.63 26.61
C GLU A 18 -57.48 13.82 25.48
N ASP A 19 -58.21 13.53 24.40
CA ASP A 19 -57.68 12.85 23.21
C ASP A 19 -56.62 13.70 22.50
N LEU A 20 -56.88 15.01 22.37
CA LEU A 20 -55.92 15.96 21.79
C LEU A 20 -54.66 16.10 22.65
N MET A 21 -54.80 16.06 23.98
CA MET A 21 -53.66 16.10 24.90
C MET A 21 -52.85 14.81 24.87
N ALA A 22 -53.50 13.65 24.76
CA ALA A 22 -52.84 12.36 24.59
C ALA A 22 -52.10 12.27 23.24
N GLU A 23 -52.71 12.77 22.17
CA GLU A 23 -52.06 12.84 20.85
C GLU A 23 -50.85 13.79 20.87
N LEU A 24 -50.96 14.95 21.52
CA LEU A 24 -49.84 15.87 21.68
C LEU A 24 -48.69 15.23 22.47
N ALA A 25 -48.99 14.53 23.56
CA ALA A 25 -47.99 13.83 24.36
C ALA A 25 -47.28 12.73 23.54
N SER A 26 -48.04 11.94 22.78
CA SER A 26 -47.48 10.91 21.89
C SER A 26 -46.60 11.50 20.79
N ARG A 27 -47.00 12.63 20.19
CA ARG A 27 -46.19 13.34 19.19
C ARG A 27 -44.91 13.92 19.79
N LEU A 28 -44.95 14.45 21.01
CA LEU A 28 -43.76 14.93 21.71
C LEU A 28 -42.79 13.79 22.03
N GLU A 29 -43.29 12.64 22.47
CA GLU A 29 -42.47 11.44 22.72
C GLU A 29 -41.83 10.93 21.41
N ALA A 30 -42.59 10.93 20.30
CA ALA A 30 -42.04 10.59 18.99
C ALA A 30 -40.96 11.58 18.52
N LEU A 31 -41.13 12.88 18.79
CA LEU A 31 -40.12 13.89 18.48
C LEU A 31 -38.86 13.72 19.32
N ASP A 32 -39.00 13.39 20.61
CA ASP A 32 -37.85 13.14 21.50
C ASP A 32 -37.05 11.89 21.08
N ALA A 33 -37.75 10.83 20.65
CA ALA A 33 -37.13 9.65 20.07
C ALA A 33 -36.40 9.95 18.76
N LEU A 34 -36.95 10.84 17.92
CA LEU A 34 -36.29 11.28 16.68
C LEU A 34 -35.07 12.17 16.96
N LEU A 35 -35.16 13.07 17.94
CA LEU A 35 -34.03 13.89 18.39
C LEU A 35 -32.88 13.01 18.91
N SER A 36 -33.19 12.04 19.77
CA SER A 36 -32.20 11.08 20.28
C SER A 36 -31.47 10.34 19.14
N ARG A 37 -32.21 9.88 18.13
CA ARG A 37 -31.63 9.22 16.95
C ARG A 37 -30.79 10.17 16.10
N LEU A 38 -31.18 11.43 16.00
CA LEU A 38 -30.42 12.45 15.27
C LEU A 38 -29.08 12.72 15.96
N GLU A 39 -29.07 12.85 17.29
CA GLU A 39 -27.85 13.01 18.06
C GLU A 39 -26.91 11.82 17.90
N ASP A 40 -27.44 10.60 17.92
CA ASP A 40 -26.62 9.40 17.68
C ASP A 40 -26.06 9.35 16.26
N ALA A 41 -26.84 9.76 15.26
CA ALA A 41 -26.37 9.87 13.89
C ALA A 41 -25.28 10.94 13.74
N GLU A 42 -25.39 12.06 14.45
CA GLU A 42 -24.37 13.11 14.49
C GLU A 42 -23.07 12.60 15.10
N ARG A 43 -23.14 11.87 16.23
CA ARG A 43 -21.97 11.24 16.86
C ARG A 43 -21.30 10.25 15.91
N GLN A 44 -22.08 9.39 15.26
CA GLN A 44 -21.56 8.42 14.28
C GLN A 44 -20.92 9.11 13.07
N ALA A 45 -21.51 10.22 12.58
CA ALA A 45 -20.93 10.99 11.49
C ALA A 45 -19.61 11.66 11.88
N ALA A 46 -19.51 12.18 13.11
CA ALA A 46 -18.28 12.75 13.65
C ALA A 46 -17.17 11.68 13.76
N ASP A 47 -17.49 10.51 14.31
CA ASP A 47 -16.56 9.38 14.43
C ASP A 47 -16.08 8.88 13.05
N ALA A 48 -17.00 8.76 12.09
CA ALA A 48 -16.67 8.39 10.73
C ALA A 48 -15.77 9.45 10.06
N GLY A 49 -16.06 10.73 10.29
CA GLY A 49 -15.24 11.86 9.83
C GLY A 49 -13.82 11.79 10.37
N GLU A 50 -13.66 11.51 11.67
CA GLU A 50 -12.34 11.35 12.28
C GLU A 50 -11.59 10.13 11.69
N HIS A 51 -12.28 9.01 11.49
CA HIS A 51 -11.69 7.82 10.88
C HIS A 51 -11.20 8.09 9.45
N LEU A 52 -11.96 8.86 8.66
CA LEU A 52 -11.57 9.27 7.31
C LEU A 52 -10.34 10.18 7.32
N ILE A 53 -10.26 11.12 8.26
CA ILE A 53 -9.08 11.99 8.44
C ILE A 53 -7.84 11.15 8.76
N ARG A 54 -7.93 10.24 9.73
CA ARG A 54 -6.82 9.34 10.09
C ARG A 54 -6.40 8.45 8.92
N THR A 55 -7.37 7.90 8.19
CA THR A 55 -7.11 7.06 7.00
C THR A 55 -6.38 7.85 5.92
N ARG A 56 -6.82 9.09 5.66
CA ARG A 56 -6.17 9.97 4.70
C ARG A 56 -4.72 10.27 5.10
N GLN A 57 -4.47 10.60 6.36
CA GLN A 57 -3.11 10.84 6.87
C GLN A 57 -2.22 9.60 6.68
N TRP A 58 -2.74 8.43 7.03
CA TRP A 58 -2.03 7.16 6.82
C TRP A 58 -1.71 6.90 5.33
N GLN A 59 -2.64 7.21 4.42
CA GLN A 59 -2.41 7.10 2.97
C GLN A 59 -1.32 8.07 2.50
N GLU A 60 -1.36 9.33 2.95
CA GLU A 60 -0.37 10.35 2.61
C GLU A 60 1.03 9.95 3.09
N ASP A 61 1.15 9.46 4.33
CA ASP A 61 2.40 8.95 4.90
C ASP A 61 2.92 7.72 4.14
N THR A 62 2.03 6.79 3.79
CA THR A 62 2.39 5.59 3.02
C THR A 62 2.93 5.96 1.64
N VAL A 63 2.28 6.89 0.94
CA VAL A 63 2.74 7.37 -0.37
C VAL A 63 4.12 8.05 -0.24
N ARG A 64 4.33 8.87 0.79
CA ARG A 64 5.63 9.50 1.05
C ARG A 64 6.72 8.44 1.24
N THR A 65 6.50 7.44 2.08
CA THR A 65 7.46 6.35 2.30
C THR A 65 7.74 5.56 1.01
N ILE A 66 6.73 5.26 0.20
CA ILE A 66 6.94 4.58 -1.09
C ILE A 66 7.80 5.44 -2.02
N GLN A 67 7.59 6.75 -2.06
CA GLN A 67 8.40 7.65 -2.88
C GLN A 67 9.86 7.72 -2.42
N GLU A 68 10.10 7.75 -1.11
CA GLU A 68 11.44 7.71 -0.51
C GLU A 68 12.16 6.40 -0.86
N GLU A 69 11.49 5.26 -0.68
CA GLU A 69 12.05 3.95 -1.03
C GLU A 69 12.34 3.85 -2.53
N ARG A 70 11.45 4.38 -3.39
CA ARG A 70 11.71 4.44 -4.84
C ARG A 70 12.93 5.30 -5.17
N ALA A 71 13.16 6.41 -4.47
CA ALA A 71 14.35 7.23 -4.66
C ALA A 71 15.63 6.47 -4.26
N ARG A 72 15.61 5.77 -3.12
CA ARG A 72 16.71 4.90 -2.67
C ARG A 72 16.98 3.76 -3.65
N MET A 73 15.94 3.11 -4.18
CA MET A 73 16.08 2.06 -5.18
C MET A 73 16.72 2.58 -6.47
N ARG A 74 16.35 3.79 -6.94
CA ARG A 74 16.99 4.41 -8.11
C ARG A 74 18.47 4.69 -7.87
N GLN A 75 18.83 5.21 -6.70
CA GLN A 75 20.23 5.43 -6.33
C GLN A 75 21.02 4.11 -6.31
N ARG A 76 20.44 3.05 -5.75
CA ARG A 76 21.06 1.72 -5.74
C ARG A 76 21.22 1.16 -7.14
N GLN A 77 20.22 1.34 -8.00
CA GLN A 77 20.31 0.90 -9.40
C GLN A 77 21.43 1.63 -10.14
N GLN A 78 21.53 2.95 -9.97
CA GLN A 78 22.62 3.73 -10.57
C GLN A 78 23.99 3.23 -10.11
N ALA A 79 24.16 2.96 -8.81
CA ALA A 79 25.43 2.44 -8.29
C ALA A 79 25.77 1.05 -8.85
N LEU A 80 24.76 0.20 -9.10
CA LEU A 80 24.95 -1.10 -9.74
C LEU A 80 25.30 -0.97 -11.22
N ASP A 81 24.68 -0.03 -11.92
CA ASP A 81 24.97 0.25 -13.33
C ASP A 81 26.40 0.80 -13.49
N ASP A 82 26.81 1.72 -12.61
CA ASP A 82 28.18 2.24 -12.55
C ASP A 82 29.17 1.10 -12.28
N LEU A 83 28.90 0.22 -11.31
CA LEU A 83 29.76 -0.93 -11.01
C LEU A 83 29.87 -1.89 -12.21
N ALA A 84 28.76 -2.14 -12.91
CA ALA A 84 28.75 -2.98 -14.10
C ALA A 84 29.60 -2.36 -15.22
N GLU A 85 29.54 -1.05 -15.40
CA GLU A 85 30.34 -0.34 -16.39
C GLU A 85 31.84 -0.39 -16.04
N HIS A 86 32.19 -0.16 -14.77
CA HIS A 86 33.58 -0.33 -14.30
C HIS A 86 34.10 -1.76 -14.51
N ALA A 87 33.26 -2.77 -14.25
CA ALA A 87 33.63 -4.17 -14.49
C ALA A 87 33.87 -4.45 -15.97
N ARG A 88 33.04 -3.91 -16.88
CA ARG A 88 33.27 -4.02 -18.34
C ARG A 88 34.58 -3.36 -18.75
N ALA A 89 34.82 -2.13 -18.31
CA ALA A 89 36.05 -1.41 -18.60
C ALA A 89 37.30 -2.16 -18.09
N ALA A 90 37.22 -2.76 -16.89
CA ALA A 90 38.31 -3.58 -16.36
C ALA A 90 38.55 -4.84 -17.21
N VAL A 91 37.49 -5.52 -17.66
CA VAL A 91 37.59 -6.68 -18.56
C VAL A 91 38.17 -6.30 -19.91
N GLU A 92 37.77 -5.16 -20.49
CA GLU A 92 38.35 -4.67 -21.74
C GLU A 92 39.82 -4.31 -21.59
N ALA A 93 40.21 -3.66 -20.48
CA ALA A 93 41.60 -3.37 -20.18
C ALA A 93 42.42 -4.65 -20.05
N LEU A 94 41.92 -5.66 -19.33
CA LEU A 94 42.56 -6.97 -19.20
C LEU A 94 42.71 -7.68 -20.56
N HIS A 95 41.69 -7.66 -21.41
CA HIS A 95 41.78 -8.20 -22.77
C HIS A 95 42.81 -7.46 -23.63
N GLY A 96 42.87 -6.13 -23.52
CA GLY A 96 43.89 -5.31 -24.18
C GLY A 96 45.30 -5.69 -23.74
N SER A 97 45.52 -5.78 -22.42
CA SER A 97 46.79 -6.23 -21.84
C SER A 97 47.15 -7.64 -22.32
N HIS A 98 46.21 -8.59 -22.31
CA HIS A 98 46.44 -9.96 -22.77
C HIS A 98 46.79 -10.05 -24.26
N ARG A 99 46.21 -9.20 -25.12
CA ARG A 99 46.62 -9.11 -26.53
C ARG A 99 48.03 -8.57 -26.69
N SER A 100 48.41 -7.57 -25.90
CA SER A 100 49.75 -6.96 -25.92
C SER A 100 50.85 -7.80 -25.27
N LEU A 101 50.51 -8.94 -24.64
CA LEU A 101 51.53 -9.82 -24.06
C LEU A 101 52.46 -10.36 -25.16
N PRO A 102 53.79 -10.31 -24.93
CA PRO A 102 54.77 -10.90 -25.83
C PRO A 102 54.48 -12.38 -26.10
N PRO A 103 54.81 -12.90 -27.29
CA PRO A 103 54.56 -14.30 -27.66
C PRO A 103 55.22 -15.28 -26.68
N GLU A 104 56.35 -14.91 -26.08
CA GLU A 104 57.05 -15.71 -25.08
C GLU A 104 56.21 -15.93 -23.81
N VAL A 105 55.43 -14.91 -23.40
CA VAL A 105 54.55 -15.01 -22.23
C VAL A 105 53.36 -15.93 -22.52
N LYS A 106 52.81 -15.87 -23.73
CA LYS A 106 51.73 -16.79 -24.17
C LYS A 106 52.23 -18.23 -24.24
N GLN A 107 53.47 -18.42 -24.67
CA GLN A 107 54.10 -19.73 -24.76
C GLN A 107 54.36 -20.33 -23.37
N LEU A 108 54.84 -19.51 -22.42
CA LEU A 108 54.96 -19.88 -21.01
C LEU A 108 53.61 -20.24 -20.36
N GLU A 109 52.54 -19.52 -20.69
CA GLU A 109 51.19 -19.81 -20.19
C GLU A 109 50.69 -21.19 -20.67
N ILE A 110 50.91 -21.51 -21.95
CA ILE A 110 50.60 -22.82 -22.53
C ILE A 110 51.44 -23.92 -21.88
N GLU A 111 52.75 -23.70 -21.72
CA GLU A 111 53.64 -24.67 -21.07
C GLU A 111 53.23 -24.95 -19.61
N LEU A 112 52.87 -23.91 -18.86
CA LEU A 112 52.35 -24.05 -17.50
C LEU A 112 51.01 -24.79 -17.47
N GLN A 113 50.11 -24.53 -18.41
CA GLN A 113 48.82 -25.22 -18.50
C GLN A 113 48.97 -26.69 -18.86
N VAL A 114 49.91 -27.03 -19.77
CA VAL A 114 50.27 -28.42 -20.08
C VAL A 114 50.88 -29.10 -18.86
N LEU A 115 51.80 -28.45 -18.14
CA LEU A 115 52.40 -29.00 -16.92
C LEU A 115 51.37 -29.22 -15.79
N ASN A 116 50.37 -28.34 -15.68
CA ASN A 116 49.30 -28.48 -14.70
C ASN A 116 48.35 -29.64 -15.05
N SER A 117 47.87 -29.69 -16.30
CA SER A 117 46.97 -30.75 -16.79
C SER A 117 47.64 -32.13 -16.82
N SER A 118 48.96 -32.18 -16.99
CA SER A 118 49.77 -33.41 -16.91
C SER A 118 50.06 -33.84 -15.46
N GLY A 119 49.59 -33.10 -14.45
CA GLY A 119 49.79 -33.41 -13.03
C GLY A 119 51.25 -33.30 -12.56
N PHE A 120 52.09 -32.55 -13.28
CA PHE A 120 53.49 -32.28 -12.89
C PHE A 120 53.57 -31.22 -11.78
N LEU A 121 52.67 -30.23 -11.79
CA LEU A 121 52.65 -29.16 -10.79
C LEU A 121 51.94 -29.57 -9.49
N THR A 122 50.97 -30.47 -9.56
CA THR A 122 50.21 -30.95 -8.39
C THR A 122 51.02 -31.86 -7.48
N ARG A 123 52.08 -32.53 -8.00
CA ARG A 123 52.88 -33.50 -7.24
C ARG A 123 53.88 -32.90 -6.24
N ARG A 124 54.13 -31.59 -6.27
CA ARG A 124 55.18 -30.97 -5.45
C ARG A 124 54.74 -30.56 -4.03
N ASN A 125 53.44 -30.51 -3.73
CA ASN A 125 52.94 -30.22 -2.37
C ASN A 125 52.75 -31.47 -1.47
N GLY A 126 53.16 -32.66 -1.93
CA GLY A 126 52.94 -33.93 -1.22
C GLY A 126 54.13 -34.48 -0.43
N ARG A 127 55.24 -33.74 -0.25
CA ARG A 127 56.41 -34.26 0.49
C ARG A 127 57.18 -33.18 1.23
N ALA A 128 56.70 -32.84 2.42
CA ALA A 128 57.57 -32.47 3.53
C ALA A 128 57.17 -33.38 4.70
N ARG A 129 58.06 -34.33 5.02
CA ARG A 129 58.09 -35.03 6.30
C ARG A 129 58.73 -34.13 7.33
#